data_AF-A0A926IFS4-F1
#
_entry.id   AF-A0A926IFS4-F1
#
_cell.length_a   1.000
_cell.length_b   1.000
_cell.length_c   1.000
_cell.angle_alpha   90.00
_cell.angle_beta   90.00
_cell.angle_gamma   90.00
#
_symmetry.space_group_name_H-M   'P 1'
#
loop_
_entity.id
_entity.type
_entity.pdbx_description
1 polymer ?
#
loop_
_entity_poly.entity_id
_entity_poly.type
_entity_poly.pdbx_seq_one_letter_code
_entity_poly.pdbx_strand_id
1 'polypeptide(L)'
;MIKAIVSQNASYIYHMLSIGKCGYDNEYGTHARKYHNSDDILTLEKLKTHITVSGGEYCGDLYTLCVSIPAAFDEPQNMFEYFDAIIDLLEGNNIEHNFKKYERIYLKSFGVNGIAITIENLKAFYDSILCLKDEILKILKIYKSNYQIYIDYFWKDNYEKCCKVCNQVNEIVVREQYFEKWQCELDTVYKHGNFFAILCNSIANGPQAIDISNNKNIFLASDDISDICNLISHEFGIYLLKDTLLKDTPAFQDFSYYDQTEALAEFYTRKISGGHQKFIFNEEYIQYYNQKAQESPNITPKELFFLLTNENDAK
;
A
#
# COMPACT_ATOMS: atom_id res chain seq x y z
N MET A 1 16.75 5.10 -0.20
CA MET A 1 17.03 3.83 0.50
C MET A 1 15.73 3.09 0.76
N ILE A 2 15.78 1.76 0.86
CA ILE A 2 14.69 0.92 1.38
C ILE A 2 14.79 0.91 2.91
N LYS A 3 13.67 1.07 3.62
CA LYS A 3 13.61 1.01 5.09
C LYS A 3 12.40 0.22 5.56
N ALA A 4 12.62 -0.84 6.31
CA ALA A 4 11.58 -1.51 7.08
C ALA A 4 11.30 -0.74 8.38
N ILE A 5 10.03 -0.39 8.61
CA ILE A 5 9.61 0.37 9.79
C ILE A 5 8.32 -0.20 10.37
N VAL A 6 8.00 0.20 11.60
CA VAL A 6 6.69 -0.02 12.22
C VAL A 6 5.96 1.32 12.27
N SER A 7 4.71 1.36 11.82
CA SER A 7 3.86 2.55 11.88
C SER A 7 2.65 2.27 12.75
N GLN A 8 2.44 3.11 13.76
CA GLN A 8 1.32 3.00 14.71
C GLN A 8 -0.02 3.14 13.99
N ASN A 9 -0.15 4.12 13.09
CA ASN A 9 -1.39 4.36 12.37
C ASN A 9 -1.68 3.24 11.38
N ALA A 10 -0.68 2.80 10.62
CA ALA A 10 -0.86 1.69 9.71
C ALA A 10 -1.24 0.41 10.46
N SER A 11 -0.50 0.06 11.52
CA SER A 11 -0.82 -1.12 12.32
C SER A 11 -2.20 -1.01 13.00
N TYR A 12 -2.65 0.20 13.35
CA TYR A 12 -4.00 0.44 13.86
C TYR A 12 -5.08 0.21 12.79
N ILE A 13 -4.96 0.82 11.61
CA ILE A 13 -5.94 0.68 10.53
C ILE A 13 -6.07 -0.79 10.13
N TYR A 14 -4.95 -1.49 9.95
CA TYR A 14 -4.97 -2.91 9.59
C TYR A 14 -5.41 -3.82 10.74
N HIS A 15 -5.29 -3.39 12.00
CA HIS A 15 -5.96 -4.06 13.11
C HIS A 15 -7.48 -3.96 12.98
N MET A 16 -8.02 -2.77 12.67
CA MET A 16 -9.46 -2.59 12.46
C MET A 16 -10.00 -3.40 11.28
N LEU A 17 -9.25 -3.52 10.19
CA LEU A 17 -9.61 -4.38 9.06
C LEU A 17 -9.63 -5.87 9.42
N SER A 18 -8.65 -6.32 10.21
CA SER A 18 -8.58 -7.71 10.68
C SER A 18 -9.76 -8.08 11.58
N ILE A 19 -10.16 -7.21 12.51
CA ILE A 19 -11.34 -7.48 13.36
C ILE A 19 -12.64 -7.46 12.54
N GLY A 20 -12.75 -6.61 11.52
CA GLY A 20 -13.91 -6.48 10.63
C GLY A 20 -13.97 -7.51 9.49
N LYS A 21 -12.97 -8.37 9.37
CA LYS A 21 -12.82 -9.37 8.28
C LYS A 21 -12.84 -8.73 6.88
N CYS A 22 -12.17 -7.59 6.73
CA CYS A 22 -12.17 -6.79 5.50
C CYS A 22 -11.12 -7.31 4.51
N GLY A 23 -11.49 -8.36 3.77
CA GLY A 23 -10.64 -8.99 2.74
C GLY A 23 -9.89 -10.24 3.20
N TYR A 24 -9.84 -10.50 4.51
CA TYR A 24 -9.18 -11.66 5.09
C TYR A 24 -9.74 -11.94 6.50
N ASP A 25 -9.55 -13.17 6.99
CA ASP A 25 -9.88 -13.56 8.37
C ASP A 25 -8.73 -14.38 8.94
N ASN A 26 -8.33 -14.07 10.17
CA ASN A 26 -7.14 -14.67 10.77
C ASN A 26 -7.27 -14.80 12.30
N GLU A 27 -6.30 -15.49 12.90
CA GLU A 27 -6.27 -15.74 14.34
C GLU A 27 -6.10 -14.45 15.14
N TYR A 28 -5.30 -13.50 14.63
CA TYR A 28 -5.10 -12.20 15.25
C TYR A 28 -6.43 -11.46 15.43
N GLY A 29 -7.21 -11.30 14.35
CA GLY A 29 -8.52 -10.64 14.37
C GLY A 29 -9.52 -11.39 15.25
N THR A 30 -9.48 -12.73 15.24
CA THR A 30 -10.33 -13.57 16.10
C THR A 30 -10.06 -13.34 17.58
N HIS A 31 -8.78 -13.22 17.96
CA HIS A 31 -8.40 -12.88 19.32
C HIS A 31 -8.81 -11.44 19.67
N ALA A 32 -8.49 -10.48 18.79
CA ALA A 32 -8.69 -9.07 19.03
C ALA A 32 -10.17 -8.69 19.19
N ARG A 33 -11.09 -9.29 18.42
CA ARG A 33 -12.54 -9.03 18.48
C ARG A 33 -13.14 -9.09 19.90
N LYS A 34 -12.54 -9.85 20.83
CA LYS A 34 -13.02 -9.96 22.22
C LYS A 34 -12.87 -8.67 23.04
N TYR A 35 -12.05 -7.73 22.58
CA TYR A 35 -11.75 -6.48 23.28
C TYR A 35 -12.57 -5.29 22.74
N HIS A 36 -13.26 -5.46 21.61
CA HIS A 36 -14.00 -4.40 20.94
C HIS A 36 -15.51 -4.58 21.12
N ASN A 37 -16.25 -3.48 20.94
CA ASN A 37 -17.71 -3.51 20.96
C ASN A 37 -18.24 -4.39 19.81
N SER A 38 -19.14 -5.32 20.12
CA SER A 38 -19.75 -6.20 19.12
C SER A 38 -20.53 -5.45 18.05
N ASP A 39 -21.19 -4.34 18.39
CA ASP A 39 -21.95 -3.54 17.43
C ASP A 39 -21.03 -2.83 16.43
N ASP A 40 -19.87 -2.37 16.88
CA ASP A 40 -18.84 -1.79 16.01
C ASP A 40 -18.30 -2.85 15.05
N ILE A 41 -17.99 -4.06 15.54
CA ILE A 41 -17.52 -5.18 14.72
C ILE A 41 -18.57 -5.56 13.68
N LEU A 42 -19.82 -5.73 14.08
CA LEU A 42 -20.93 -6.06 13.17
C LEU A 42 -21.16 -4.96 12.13
N THR A 43 -20.95 -3.71 12.50
CA THR A 43 -21.04 -2.57 11.57
C THR A 43 -19.90 -2.61 10.55
N LEU A 44 -18.66 -2.83 10.98
CA LEU A 44 -17.52 -2.99 10.05
C LEU A 44 -17.71 -4.20 9.13
N GLU A 45 -18.21 -5.32 9.63
CA GLU A 45 -18.48 -6.51 8.82
C GLU A 45 -19.54 -6.24 7.74
N LYS A 46 -20.59 -5.47 8.06
CA LYS A 46 -21.60 -5.03 7.07
C LYS A 46 -21.02 -4.10 6.00
N LEU A 47 -20.05 -3.27 6.39
CA LEU A 47 -19.42 -2.27 5.51
C LEU A 47 -18.13 -2.78 4.84
N LYS A 48 -17.75 -4.05 5.06
CA LYS A 48 -16.43 -4.55 4.67
C LYS A 48 -16.14 -4.39 3.19
N THR A 49 -17.14 -4.54 2.30
CA THR A 49 -16.96 -4.38 0.85
C THR A 49 -16.42 -3.00 0.46
N HIS A 50 -16.70 -1.96 1.25
CA HIS A 50 -16.22 -0.60 1.00
C HIS A 50 -14.76 -0.38 1.41
N ILE A 51 -14.25 -1.17 2.36
CA ILE A 51 -12.89 -1.01 2.94
C ILE A 51 -12.02 -2.26 2.80
N THR A 52 -12.49 -3.26 2.04
CA THR A 52 -11.74 -4.48 1.74
C THR A 52 -10.44 -4.13 1.04
N VAL A 53 -9.39 -4.81 1.46
CA VAL A 53 -8.11 -4.84 0.77
C VAL A 53 -8.00 -6.21 0.11
N SER A 54 -7.81 -6.23 -1.21
CA SER A 54 -7.44 -7.41 -1.99
C SER A 54 -6.28 -6.99 -2.87
N GLY A 55 -5.09 -7.56 -2.67
CA GLY A 55 -3.90 -7.19 -3.43
C GLY A 55 -4.11 -7.36 -4.93
N GLY A 56 -3.48 -6.50 -5.74
CA GLY A 56 -3.45 -6.60 -7.20
C GLY A 56 -4.63 -5.94 -7.92
N GLU A 57 -5.89 -6.31 -7.63
CA GLU A 57 -6.98 -6.01 -8.60
C GLU A 57 -8.21 -5.29 -8.05
N TYR A 58 -8.50 -5.38 -6.74
CA TYR A 58 -9.73 -4.79 -6.21
C TYR A 58 -9.54 -4.27 -4.79
N CYS A 59 -9.77 -2.99 -4.58
CA CYS A 59 -9.96 -2.42 -3.27
C CYS A 59 -11.39 -1.87 -3.17
N GLY A 60 -11.95 -1.83 -1.97
CA GLY A 60 -13.26 -1.21 -1.78
C GLY A 60 -13.27 0.27 -2.21
N ASP A 61 -14.44 0.79 -2.58
CA ASP A 61 -14.64 2.18 -3.03
C ASP A 61 -14.21 3.25 -1.99
N LEU A 62 -14.17 2.90 -0.70
CA LEU A 62 -13.68 3.73 0.39
C LEU A 62 -12.26 3.38 0.83
N TYR A 63 -11.53 2.50 0.13
CA TYR A 63 -10.15 2.14 0.47
C TYR A 63 -9.24 3.36 0.61
N THR A 64 -9.25 4.25 -0.38
CA THR A 64 -8.37 5.42 -0.34
C THR A 64 -8.69 6.32 0.86
N LEU A 65 -9.98 6.56 1.10
CA LEU A 65 -10.46 7.48 2.12
C LEU A 65 -10.28 6.94 3.53
N CYS A 66 -10.64 5.67 3.74
CA CYS A 66 -10.77 5.06 5.05
C CYS A 66 -9.61 4.11 5.39
N VAL A 67 -8.75 3.74 4.44
CA VAL A 67 -7.65 2.80 4.68
C VAL A 67 -6.30 3.43 4.34
N SER A 68 -6.04 3.75 3.06
CA SER A 68 -4.69 4.13 2.62
C SER A 68 -4.22 5.46 3.23
N ILE A 69 -5.00 6.54 3.06
CA ILE A 69 -4.66 7.87 3.59
C ILE A 69 -4.45 7.83 5.12
N PRO A 70 -5.40 7.31 5.94
CA PRO A 70 -5.18 7.30 7.38
C PRO A 70 -4.01 6.42 7.82
N ALA A 71 -3.77 5.29 7.15
CA ALA A 71 -2.62 4.42 7.43
C ALA A 71 -1.27 5.09 7.06
N ALA A 72 -1.27 5.98 6.07
CA ALA A 72 -0.06 6.62 5.56
C ALA A 72 0.48 7.74 6.44
N PHE A 73 -0.32 8.29 7.37
CA PHE A 73 0.16 9.31 8.30
C PHE A 73 1.20 8.74 9.28
N ASP A 74 2.28 9.49 9.49
CA ASP A 74 3.32 9.12 10.46
C ASP A 74 2.88 9.39 11.90
N GLU A 75 2.20 10.52 12.13
CA GLU A 75 1.79 10.95 13.48
C GLU A 75 0.28 10.73 13.71
N PRO A 76 -0.14 10.12 14.83
CA PRO A 76 -1.55 9.89 15.16
C PRO A 76 -2.43 11.15 15.11
N GLN A 77 -1.89 12.29 15.50
CA GLN A 77 -2.62 13.56 15.52
C GLN A 77 -3.09 13.97 14.13
N ASN A 78 -2.28 13.72 13.08
CA ASN A 78 -2.70 14.01 11.70
C ASN A 78 -3.81 13.05 11.25
N MET A 79 -3.75 11.77 11.63
CA MET A 79 -4.81 10.81 11.33
C MET A 79 -6.15 11.22 11.97
N PHE A 80 -6.12 11.64 13.24
CA PHE A 80 -7.32 12.11 13.92
C PHE A 80 -7.86 13.43 13.36
N GLU A 81 -7.00 14.40 13.08
CA GLU A 81 -7.39 15.65 12.42
C GLU A 81 -7.98 15.39 11.04
N TYR A 82 -7.48 14.40 10.31
CA TYR A 82 -8.05 13.95 9.04
C TYR A 82 -9.46 13.37 9.24
N PHE A 83 -9.65 12.50 10.23
CA PHE A 83 -10.98 12.00 10.56
C PHE A 83 -11.94 13.14 10.93
N ASP A 84 -11.48 14.11 11.72
CA ASP A 84 -12.27 15.30 12.09
C ASP A 84 -12.59 16.17 10.88
N ALA A 85 -11.66 16.32 9.93
CA ALA A 85 -11.89 17.07 8.71
C ALA A 85 -12.97 16.44 7.83
N ILE A 86 -12.92 15.12 7.63
CA ILE A 86 -13.91 14.40 6.81
C ILE A 86 -15.27 14.34 7.50
N ILE A 87 -15.31 14.10 8.82
CA ILE A 87 -16.56 14.11 9.59
C ILE A 87 -17.20 15.50 9.53
N ASP A 88 -16.44 16.57 9.80
CA ASP A 88 -16.94 17.95 9.73
C ASP A 88 -17.36 18.35 8.31
N LEU A 89 -16.70 17.83 7.28
CA LEU A 89 -17.08 18.07 5.88
C LEU A 89 -18.43 17.43 5.55
N LEU A 90 -18.69 16.22 6.06
CA LEU A 90 -19.93 15.47 5.79
C LEU A 90 -21.10 15.89 6.68
N GLU A 91 -20.84 16.28 7.92
CA GLU A 91 -21.86 16.75 8.87
C GLU A 91 -22.10 18.26 8.77
N GLY A 92 -21.07 19.03 8.43
CA GLY A 92 -21.12 20.48 8.32
C GLY A 92 -21.71 20.93 6.99
N ASN A 93 -22.62 21.90 7.05
CA ASN A 93 -23.24 22.47 5.85
C ASN A 93 -22.40 23.58 5.19
N ASN A 94 -21.11 23.71 5.53
CA ASN A 94 -20.25 24.79 5.03
C ASN A 94 -18.85 24.27 4.65
N ILE A 95 -18.73 23.83 3.39
CA ILE A 95 -17.49 23.34 2.78
C ILE A 95 -16.37 24.38 2.83
N GLU A 96 -16.68 25.67 2.69
CA GLU A 96 -15.65 26.72 2.68
C GLU A 96 -15.02 26.94 4.05
N HIS A 97 -15.85 26.89 5.10
CA HIS A 97 -15.38 26.96 6.47
C HIS A 97 -14.52 25.74 6.82
N ASN A 98 -14.99 24.55 6.46
CA ASN A 98 -14.26 23.31 6.65
C ASN A 98 -12.90 23.33 5.93
N PHE A 99 -12.87 23.73 4.65
CA PHE A 99 -11.63 23.86 3.89
C PHE A 99 -10.63 24.80 4.57
N LYS A 100 -11.06 25.99 5.00
CA LYS A 100 -10.18 26.95 5.70
C LYS A 100 -9.65 26.39 7.03
N LYS A 101 -10.46 25.62 7.75
CA LYS A 101 -10.10 25.03 9.04
C LYS A 101 -9.09 23.88 8.88
N TYR A 102 -9.24 23.08 7.83
CA TYR A 102 -8.50 21.82 7.63
C TYR A 102 -7.57 21.81 6.40
N GLU A 103 -7.29 22.98 5.82
CA GLU A 103 -6.46 23.13 4.61
C GLU A 103 -5.14 22.34 4.70
N ARG A 104 -4.45 22.45 5.84
CA ARG A 104 -3.19 21.75 6.08
C ARG A 104 -3.34 20.23 5.97
N ILE A 105 -4.41 19.65 6.53
CA ILE A 105 -4.56 18.21 6.51
C ILE A 105 -4.99 17.73 5.12
N TYR A 106 -5.80 18.50 4.39
CA TYR A 106 -6.12 18.19 2.99
C TYR A 106 -4.90 18.24 2.07
N LEU A 107 -4.01 19.22 2.25
CA LEU A 107 -2.74 19.28 1.52
C LEU A 107 -1.85 18.06 1.80
N LYS A 108 -1.84 17.55 3.04
CA LYS A 108 -1.11 16.32 3.36
C LYS A 108 -1.77 15.07 2.77
N SER A 109 -3.10 14.99 2.80
CA SER A 109 -3.85 13.81 2.35
C SER A 109 -3.89 13.66 0.84
N PHE A 110 -4.14 14.75 0.10
CA PHE A 110 -4.36 14.69 -1.35
C PHE A 110 -3.41 15.57 -2.17
N GLY A 111 -2.55 16.38 -1.54
CA GLY A 111 -1.56 17.21 -2.24
C GLY A 111 -0.35 16.42 -2.76
N VAL A 112 -0.37 15.09 -2.64
CA VAL A 112 0.66 14.21 -3.18
C VAL A 112 0.61 14.33 -4.71
N ASN A 113 1.75 14.64 -5.33
CA ASN A 113 1.94 14.94 -6.78
C ASN A 113 1.78 16.41 -7.20
N GLY A 114 1.75 17.37 -6.26
CA GLY A 114 1.82 18.80 -6.61
C GLY A 114 0.54 19.37 -7.22
N ILE A 115 -0.58 18.65 -7.10
CA ILE A 115 -1.90 19.17 -7.41
C ILE A 115 -2.30 20.12 -6.27
N ALA A 116 -2.54 21.38 -6.60
CA ALA A 116 -3.07 22.34 -5.64
C ALA A 116 -4.49 21.90 -5.23
N ILE A 117 -4.73 21.70 -3.94
CA ILE A 117 -6.08 21.48 -3.43
C ILE A 117 -6.80 22.83 -3.50
N THR A 118 -7.81 22.95 -4.35
CA THR A 118 -8.71 24.11 -4.31
C THR A 118 -10.03 23.78 -3.65
N ILE A 119 -10.79 24.81 -3.30
CA ILE A 119 -12.13 24.65 -2.77
C ILE A 119 -13.07 23.98 -3.77
N GLU A 120 -12.87 24.21 -5.07
CA GLU A 120 -13.61 23.55 -6.15
C GLU A 120 -13.28 22.05 -6.20
N ASN A 121 -12.02 21.67 -6.03
CA ASN A 121 -11.65 20.25 -5.93
C ASN A 121 -12.27 19.60 -4.69
N LEU A 122 -12.31 20.29 -3.55
CA LEU A 122 -12.97 19.77 -2.35
C LEU A 122 -14.49 19.62 -2.56
N LYS A 123 -15.15 20.57 -3.23
CA LYS A 123 -16.58 20.48 -3.59
C LYS A 123 -16.85 19.27 -4.48
N ALA A 124 -16.05 19.08 -5.54
CA ALA A 124 -16.18 17.93 -6.43
C ALA A 124 -15.95 16.59 -5.69
N PHE A 125 -14.96 16.56 -4.80
CA PHE A 125 -14.70 15.41 -3.94
C PHE A 125 -15.87 15.13 -2.99
N TYR A 126 -16.42 16.16 -2.32
CA TYR A 126 -17.60 16.04 -1.47
C TYR A 126 -18.79 15.45 -2.24
N ASP A 127 -19.07 15.98 -3.43
CA ASP A 127 -20.15 15.47 -4.28
C ASP A 127 -19.92 14.00 -4.68
N SER A 128 -18.67 13.59 -4.93
CA SER A 128 -18.35 12.20 -5.29
C SER A 128 -18.53 11.19 -4.16
N ILE A 129 -18.47 11.62 -2.89
CA ILE A 129 -18.60 10.73 -1.73
C ILE A 129 -19.95 10.85 -1.01
N LEU A 130 -20.81 11.79 -1.44
CA LEU A 130 -22.04 12.11 -0.74
C LEU A 130 -23.01 10.93 -0.65
N CYS A 131 -23.03 10.05 -1.66
CA CYS A 131 -23.86 8.85 -1.66
C CYS A 131 -23.43 7.79 -0.64
N LEU A 132 -22.19 7.88 -0.11
CA LEU A 132 -21.62 6.98 0.89
C LEU A 132 -21.45 7.68 2.26
N LYS A 133 -22.10 8.83 2.46
CA LYS A 133 -21.94 9.68 3.64
C LYS A 133 -22.12 8.90 4.95
N ASP A 134 -23.18 8.10 5.05
CA ASP A 134 -23.52 7.40 6.30
C ASP A 134 -22.52 6.28 6.59
N GLU A 135 -22.05 5.58 5.56
CA GLU A 135 -21.03 4.55 5.63
C GLU A 135 -19.70 5.14 6.11
N ILE A 136 -19.25 6.24 5.49
CA ILE A 136 -18.02 6.94 5.85
C ILE A 136 -18.08 7.40 7.31
N LEU A 137 -19.17 8.07 7.71
CA LEU A 137 -19.32 8.56 9.08
C LEU A 137 -19.29 7.41 10.11
N LYS A 138 -19.92 6.27 9.83
CA LYS A 138 -19.87 5.09 10.71
C LYS A 138 -18.45 4.55 10.85
N ILE A 139 -17.75 4.34 9.73
CA ILE A 139 -16.38 3.79 9.72
C ILE A 139 -15.44 4.71 10.52
N LEU A 140 -15.44 6.01 10.23
CA LEU A 140 -14.53 6.95 10.89
C LEU A 140 -14.83 7.08 12.39
N LYS A 141 -16.10 7.08 12.80
CA LYS A 141 -16.48 7.10 14.22
C LYS A 141 -16.04 5.84 14.95
N ILE A 142 -16.18 4.67 14.32
CA ILE A 142 -15.70 3.38 14.86
C ILE A 142 -14.18 3.40 15.02
N TYR A 143 -13.44 3.90 14.02
CA TYR A 143 -11.99 4.04 14.16
C TYR A 143 -11.62 4.98 15.31
N LYS A 144 -12.30 6.11 15.46
CA LYS A 144 -12.01 7.01 16.57
C LYS A 144 -12.29 6.38 17.94
N SER A 145 -13.41 5.67 18.10
CA SER A 145 -13.80 5.06 19.38
C SER A 145 -12.91 3.87 19.77
N ASN A 146 -12.34 3.15 18.80
CA ASN A 146 -11.58 1.92 19.05
C ASN A 146 -10.06 2.13 19.14
N TYR A 147 -9.55 3.34 18.85
CA TYR A 147 -8.11 3.60 18.88
C TYR A 147 -7.47 3.34 20.24
N GLN A 148 -8.10 3.81 21.32
CA GLN A 148 -7.51 3.67 22.66
C GLN A 148 -7.41 2.19 23.07
N ILE A 149 -8.41 1.36 22.70
CA ILE A 149 -8.38 -0.09 22.91
C ILE A 149 -7.16 -0.69 22.20
N TYR A 150 -6.88 -0.28 20.96
CA TYR A 150 -5.70 -0.75 20.26
C TYR A 150 -4.40 -0.39 20.98
N ILE A 151 -4.27 0.84 21.44
CA ILE A 151 -3.09 1.32 22.17
C ILE A 151 -2.86 0.56 23.46
N ASP A 152 -3.93 0.38 24.25
CA ASP A 152 -3.83 -0.22 25.58
C ASP A 152 -3.54 -1.72 25.53
N TYR A 153 -4.10 -2.44 24.55
CA TYR A 153 -4.08 -3.90 24.54
C TYR A 153 -3.18 -4.53 23.48
N PHE A 154 -2.83 -3.82 22.40
CA PHE A 154 -2.18 -4.44 21.24
C PHE A 154 -0.90 -3.74 20.78
N TRP A 155 -0.82 -2.41 20.90
CA TRP A 155 0.25 -1.64 20.27
C TRP A 155 1.64 -2.07 20.74
N LYS A 156 1.84 -2.20 22.06
CA LYS A 156 3.15 -2.56 22.63
C LYS A 156 3.67 -3.88 22.08
N ASP A 157 2.87 -4.94 22.18
CA ASP A 157 3.26 -6.27 21.74
C ASP A 157 3.46 -6.34 20.22
N ASN A 158 2.61 -5.65 19.45
CA ASN A 158 2.76 -5.54 18.01
C ASN A 158 4.06 -4.82 17.64
N TYR A 159 4.34 -3.68 18.26
CA TYR A 159 5.54 -2.90 18.03
C TYR A 159 6.79 -3.72 18.32
N GLU A 160 6.86 -4.37 19.49
CA GLU A 160 8.04 -5.17 19.88
C GLU A 160 8.29 -6.34 18.91
N LYS A 161 7.24 -7.03 18.46
CA LYS A 161 7.37 -8.12 17.48
C LYS A 161 7.80 -7.60 16.11
N CYS A 162 7.12 -6.60 15.57
CA CYS A 162 7.44 -6.05 14.26
C CYS A 162 8.84 -5.42 14.24
N CYS A 163 9.27 -4.73 15.31
CA CYS A 163 10.59 -4.11 15.38
C CYS A 163 11.74 -5.11 15.25
N LYS A 164 11.60 -6.32 15.81
CA LYS A 164 12.61 -7.39 15.66
C LYS A 164 12.78 -7.78 14.20
N VAL A 165 11.67 -7.99 13.50
CA VAL A 165 11.65 -8.32 12.06
C VAL A 165 12.20 -7.14 11.25
N CYS A 166 11.76 -5.90 11.53
CA CYS A 166 12.28 -4.70 10.86
C CYS A 166 13.80 -4.60 10.95
N ASN A 167 14.41 -4.88 12.10
CA ASN A 167 15.85 -4.83 12.26
C ASN A 167 16.55 -5.86 11.37
N GLN A 168 16.07 -7.11 11.36
CA GLN A 168 16.63 -8.17 10.52
C GLN A 168 16.48 -7.87 9.03
N VAL A 169 15.31 -7.36 8.62
CA VAL A 169 15.07 -6.93 7.24
C VAL A 169 16.00 -5.79 6.85
N ASN A 170 16.10 -4.75 7.69
CA ASN A 170 16.99 -3.61 7.45
C ASN A 170 18.46 -4.03 7.32
N GLU A 171 18.93 -4.96 8.16
CA GLU A 171 20.29 -5.51 8.06
C GLU A 171 20.54 -6.16 6.70
N ILE A 172 19.60 -6.98 6.20
CA ILE A 172 19.74 -7.67 4.92
C ILE A 172 19.65 -6.68 3.75
N VAL A 173 18.61 -5.85 3.68
CA VAL A 173 18.43 -4.95 2.51
C VAL A 173 19.59 -3.96 2.35
N VAL A 174 20.22 -3.54 3.45
CA VAL A 174 21.43 -2.69 3.45
C VAL A 174 22.67 -3.50 3.07
N ARG A 175 22.90 -4.67 3.69
CA ARG A 175 24.06 -5.51 3.40
C ARG A 175 24.10 -5.95 1.95
N GLU A 176 22.94 -6.33 1.41
CA GLU A 176 22.79 -6.79 0.03
C GLU A 176 22.61 -5.64 -0.98
N GLN A 177 22.51 -4.39 -0.50
CA GLN A 177 22.45 -3.17 -1.33
C GLN A 177 21.31 -3.20 -2.36
N TYR A 178 20.11 -3.66 -1.96
CA TYR A 178 18.98 -3.80 -2.89
C TYR A 178 18.60 -2.46 -3.55
N PHE A 179 18.64 -1.37 -2.79
CA PHE A 179 18.29 -0.05 -3.30
C PHE A 179 19.22 0.37 -4.45
N GLU A 180 20.54 0.27 -4.24
CA GLU A 180 21.56 0.65 -5.22
C GLU A 180 21.58 -0.30 -6.42
N LYS A 181 21.44 -1.61 -6.20
CA LYS A 181 21.38 -2.61 -7.28
C LYS A 181 20.22 -2.33 -8.22
N TRP A 182 19.02 -2.08 -7.70
CA TRP A 182 17.86 -1.75 -8.53
C TRP A 182 18.04 -0.49 -9.35
N GLN A 183 18.58 0.58 -8.75
CA GLN A 183 18.85 1.82 -9.48
C GLN A 183 19.89 1.62 -10.59
N CYS A 184 20.91 0.80 -10.34
CA CYS A 184 21.93 0.44 -11.32
C CYS A 184 21.36 -0.40 -12.47
N GLU A 185 20.52 -1.39 -12.16
CA GLU A 185 19.93 -2.30 -13.15
C GLU A 185 18.94 -1.58 -14.07
N LEU A 186 18.21 -0.58 -13.57
CA LEU A 186 17.22 0.17 -14.35
C LEU A 186 17.74 1.52 -14.86
N ASP A 187 19.00 1.87 -14.60
CA ASP A 187 19.59 3.19 -14.88
C ASP A 187 18.67 4.35 -14.47
N THR A 188 18.07 4.26 -13.27
CA THR A 188 16.99 5.15 -12.83
C THR A 188 17.16 5.59 -11.37
N VAL A 189 16.77 6.84 -11.09
CA VAL A 189 16.82 7.41 -9.74
C VAL A 189 15.46 7.42 -9.06
N TYR A 190 15.37 6.82 -7.87
CA TYR A 190 14.16 6.86 -7.05
C TYR A 190 13.90 8.28 -6.51
N LYS A 191 12.73 8.85 -6.84
CA LYS A 191 12.45 10.29 -6.61
C LYS A 191 11.84 10.61 -5.25
N HIS A 192 11.37 9.61 -4.50
CA HIS A 192 10.59 9.82 -3.27
C HIS A 192 11.43 9.70 -1.98
N GLY A 193 12.76 9.78 -2.08
CA GLY A 193 13.69 9.74 -0.96
C GLY A 193 13.86 8.33 -0.38
N ASN A 194 12.96 7.92 0.52
CA ASN A 194 12.95 6.59 1.11
C ASN A 194 11.71 5.82 0.66
N PHE A 195 11.89 4.55 0.32
CA PHE A 195 10.82 3.58 0.23
C PHE A 195 10.66 2.89 1.58
N PHE A 196 9.46 2.89 2.14
CA PHE A 196 9.17 2.34 3.46
C PHE A 196 8.36 1.06 3.34
N ALA A 197 8.93 -0.03 3.84
CA ALA A 197 8.22 -1.29 4.06
C ALA A 197 7.67 -1.29 5.49
N ILE A 198 6.37 -1.10 5.63
CA ILE A 198 5.71 -1.08 6.94
C ILE A 198 5.31 -2.50 7.32
N LEU A 199 5.88 -3.01 8.43
CA LEU A 199 5.61 -4.36 8.90
C LEU A 199 4.45 -4.39 9.91
N CYS A 200 3.44 -5.20 9.62
CA CYS A 200 2.23 -5.35 10.43
C CYS A 200 1.95 -6.83 10.71
N ASN A 201 1.61 -7.20 11.95
CA ASN A 201 1.24 -8.58 12.30
C ASN A 201 -0.24 -8.89 12.00
N SER A 202 -1.10 -7.87 11.97
CA SER A 202 -2.55 -8.04 11.87
C SER A 202 -3.02 -8.55 10.51
N ILE A 203 -2.15 -8.56 9.50
CA ILE A 203 -2.46 -8.95 8.13
C ILE A 203 -2.11 -10.40 7.81
N ALA A 204 -1.85 -11.25 8.81
CA ALA A 204 -1.59 -12.67 8.59
C ALA A 204 -2.69 -13.31 7.73
N ASN A 205 -2.31 -14.10 6.72
CA ASN A 205 -3.19 -14.66 5.68
C ASN A 205 -3.98 -13.64 4.84
N GLY A 206 -3.69 -12.35 4.99
CA GLY A 206 -4.23 -11.27 4.17
C GLY A 206 -3.31 -10.88 3.01
N PRO A 207 -3.73 -9.88 2.23
CA PRO A 207 -2.87 -9.32 1.18
C PRO A 207 -1.61 -8.71 1.79
N GLN A 208 -0.53 -8.78 1.03
CA GLN A 208 0.75 -8.15 1.33
C GLN A 208 1.14 -7.26 0.16
N ALA A 209 2.20 -6.47 0.32
CA ALA A 209 2.65 -5.54 -0.71
C ALA A 209 1.56 -4.50 -1.07
N ILE A 210 0.83 -4.02 -0.05
CA ILE A 210 -0.28 -3.11 -0.27
C ILE A 210 0.23 -1.67 -0.27
N ASP A 211 0.08 -0.97 -1.40
CA ASP A 211 0.39 0.44 -1.53
C ASP A 211 -0.60 1.30 -0.73
N ILE A 212 -0.08 2.07 0.23
CA ILE A 212 -0.86 3.06 0.97
C ILE A 212 -0.46 4.50 0.66
N SER A 213 0.66 4.71 -0.04
CA SER A 213 1.14 6.01 -0.51
C SER A 213 2.31 5.82 -1.48
N ASN A 214 2.69 6.86 -2.21
CA ASN A 214 3.77 6.85 -3.21
C ASN A 214 5.15 6.34 -2.75
N ASN A 215 5.34 6.06 -1.46
CA ASN A 215 6.56 5.46 -0.96
C ASN A 215 6.37 4.53 0.25
N LYS A 216 5.16 4.04 0.53
CA LYS A 216 4.89 3.15 1.68
C LYS A 216 4.05 1.95 1.26
N ASN A 217 4.57 0.75 1.48
CA ASN A 217 3.85 -0.51 1.32
C ASN A 217 3.70 -1.24 2.65
N ILE A 218 2.62 -2.00 2.77
CA ILE A 218 2.31 -2.82 3.95
C ILE A 218 2.70 -4.28 3.69
N PHE A 219 3.44 -4.87 4.63
CA PHE A 219 3.90 -6.25 4.59
C PHE A 219 3.62 -6.97 5.91
N LEU A 220 3.51 -8.29 5.86
CA LEU A 220 3.37 -9.10 7.07
C LEU A 220 4.73 -9.16 7.76
N ALA A 221 4.78 -8.95 9.08
CA ALA A 221 5.98 -9.29 9.84
C ALA A 221 6.09 -10.83 9.93
N SER A 222 6.88 -11.41 9.02
CA SER A 222 7.10 -12.85 8.89
C SER A 222 8.41 -13.27 9.57
N ASP A 223 8.46 -14.51 10.05
CA ASP A 223 9.70 -15.15 10.53
C ASP A 223 10.61 -15.58 9.35
N ASP A 224 10.06 -15.71 8.14
CA ASP A 224 10.86 -15.93 6.93
C ASP A 224 11.42 -14.60 6.41
N ILE A 225 12.57 -14.22 6.99
CA ILE A 225 13.24 -12.95 6.69
C ILE A 225 13.71 -12.89 5.24
N SER A 226 14.08 -14.01 4.64
CA SER A 226 14.54 -14.02 3.24
C SER A 226 13.40 -13.73 2.29
N ASP A 227 12.26 -14.40 2.48
CA ASP A 227 11.07 -14.22 1.65
C ASP A 227 10.56 -12.77 1.70
N ILE A 228 10.42 -12.20 2.91
CA ILE A 228 9.97 -10.81 3.05
C ILE A 228 10.96 -9.81 2.44
N CYS A 229 12.28 -10.05 2.54
CA CYS A 229 13.28 -9.21 1.89
C CYS A 229 13.15 -9.24 0.37
N ASN A 230 12.87 -10.42 -0.21
CA ASN A 230 12.68 -10.56 -1.66
C ASN A 230 11.37 -9.93 -2.12
N LEU A 231 10.29 -10.07 -1.36
CA LEU A 231 9.03 -9.38 -1.65
C LEU A 231 9.17 -7.85 -1.56
N ILE A 232 9.87 -7.33 -0.54
CA ILE A 232 10.17 -5.89 -0.43
C ILE A 232 11.02 -5.41 -1.62
N SER A 233 12.00 -6.21 -2.05
CA SER A 233 12.81 -5.92 -3.23
C SER A 233 11.96 -5.82 -4.50
N HIS A 234 11.04 -6.77 -4.70
CA HIS A 234 10.09 -6.76 -5.82
C HIS A 234 9.24 -5.49 -5.84
N GLU A 235 8.62 -5.16 -4.71
CA GLU A 235 7.77 -3.96 -4.62
C GLU A 235 8.56 -2.68 -4.87
N PHE A 236 9.76 -2.56 -4.32
CA PHE A 236 10.61 -1.41 -4.63
C PHE A 236 10.92 -1.32 -6.14
N GLY A 237 11.15 -2.47 -6.79
CA GLY A 237 11.30 -2.59 -8.24
C GLY A 237 10.09 -2.07 -9.02
N ILE A 238 8.87 -2.41 -8.61
CA ILE A 238 7.63 -1.90 -9.22
C ILE A 238 7.58 -0.35 -9.19
N TYR A 239 7.96 0.28 -8.07
CA TYR A 239 7.99 1.75 -7.99
C TYR A 239 9.01 2.38 -8.95
N LEU A 240 10.19 1.78 -9.10
CA LEU A 240 11.19 2.25 -10.07
C LEU A 240 10.76 2.00 -11.51
N LEU A 241 10.14 0.86 -11.80
CA LEU A 241 9.61 0.54 -13.12
C LEU A 241 8.49 1.51 -13.51
N LYS A 242 7.61 1.91 -12.57
CA LYS A 242 6.64 2.99 -12.80
C LYS A 242 7.35 4.26 -13.28
N ASP A 243 8.39 4.70 -12.58
CA ASP A 243 9.19 5.88 -12.96
C ASP A 243 9.88 5.73 -14.33
N THR A 244 10.26 4.51 -14.70
CA THR A 244 10.98 4.19 -15.95
C THR A 244 10.05 4.04 -17.16
N LEU A 245 8.86 3.44 -16.96
CA LEU A 245 7.99 2.98 -18.04
C LEU A 245 6.77 3.88 -18.28
N LEU A 246 6.24 4.56 -17.26
CA LEU A 246 4.95 5.30 -17.35
C LEU A 246 4.95 6.43 -18.38
N LYS A 247 6.12 6.98 -18.74
CA LYS A 247 6.20 8.11 -19.66
C LYS A 247 5.89 7.73 -21.11
N ASP A 248 6.24 6.51 -21.50
CA ASP A 248 6.30 6.11 -22.90
C ASP A 248 5.63 4.75 -23.19
N THR A 249 4.94 4.17 -22.21
CA THR A 249 4.31 2.85 -22.33
C THR A 249 2.95 2.83 -21.60
N PRO A 250 2.03 1.92 -21.98
CA PRO A 250 0.79 1.71 -21.25
C PRO A 250 0.96 0.94 -19.93
N ALA A 251 2.20 0.56 -19.57
CA ALA A 251 2.51 -0.16 -18.33
C ALA A 251 1.94 0.58 -17.11
N PHE A 252 1.31 -0.15 -16.18
CA PHE A 252 0.66 0.38 -14.97
C PHE A 252 -0.49 1.39 -15.19
N GLN A 253 -0.84 1.72 -16.44
CA GLN A 253 -2.01 2.54 -16.79
C GLN A 253 -3.16 1.70 -17.31
N ASP A 254 -2.84 0.61 -18.01
CA ASP A 254 -3.80 -0.37 -18.49
C ASP A 254 -3.57 -1.71 -17.78
N PHE A 255 -4.63 -2.20 -17.14
CA PHE A 255 -4.63 -3.43 -16.37
C PHE A 255 -4.38 -4.67 -17.23
N SER A 256 -4.60 -4.59 -18.55
CA SER A 256 -4.26 -5.67 -19.49
C SER A 256 -2.77 -6.02 -19.51
N TYR A 257 -1.89 -5.11 -19.06
CA TYR A 257 -0.45 -5.34 -18.95
C TYR A 257 0.02 -5.71 -17.53
N TYR A 258 -0.90 -5.93 -16.58
CA TYR A 258 -0.55 -6.18 -15.18
C TYR A 258 0.43 -7.35 -15.02
N ASP A 259 0.09 -8.51 -15.58
CA ASP A 259 0.93 -9.71 -15.53
C ASP A 259 2.32 -9.49 -16.12
N GLN A 260 2.40 -8.76 -17.24
CA GLN A 260 3.64 -8.43 -17.89
C GLN A 260 4.52 -7.51 -17.03
N THR A 261 3.92 -6.52 -16.37
CA THR A 261 4.65 -5.62 -15.46
C THR A 261 5.14 -6.34 -14.20
N GLU A 262 4.32 -7.23 -13.62
CA GLU A 262 4.71 -8.06 -12.48
C GLU A 262 5.82 -9.05 -12.87
N ALA A 263 5.74 -9.66 -14.05
CA ALA A 263 6.77 -10.56 -14.57
C ALA A 263 8.11 -9.85 -14.78
N LEU A 264 8.07 -8.61 -15.29
CA LEU A 264 9.27 -7.80 -15.50
C LEU A 264 9.92 -7.42 -14.17
N ALA A 265 9.12 -7.07 -13.16
CA ALA A 265 9.63 -6.82 -11.81
C ALA A 265 10.27 -8.07 -11.22
N GLU A 266 9.60 -9.24 -11.27
CA GLU A 266 10.15 -10.48 -10.72
C GLU A 266 11.40 -10.96 -11.48
N PHE A 267 11.49 -10.72 -12.79
CA PHE A 267 12.72 -10.97 -13.56
C PHE A 267 13.93 -10.23 -12.96
N TYR A 268 13.80 -8.94 -12.68
CA TYR A 268 14.87 -8.17 -12.05
C TYR A 268 15.07 -8.54 -10.57
N THR A 269 14.00 -8.85 -9.82
CA THR A 269 14.09 -9.35 -8.45
C THR A 269 14.94 -10.62 -8.37
N ARG A 270 14.76 -11.56 -9.31
CA ARG A 270 15.59 -12.78 -9.42
C ARG A 270 17.06 -12.48 -9.63
N LYS A 271 17.38 -11.48 -10.46
CA LYS A 271 18.75 -11.03 -10.69
C LYS A 271 19.38 -10.38 -9.45
N ILE A 272 18.60 -9.65 -8.65
CA ILE A 272 19.08 -8.81 -7.56
C ILE A 272 19.14 -9.55 -6.21
N SER A 273 18.09 -10.30 -5.88
CA SER A 273 17.90 -10.90 -4.56
C SER A 273 17.51 -12.39 -4.58
N GLY A 274 17.42 -13.00 -5.77
CA GLY A 274 17.08 -14.42 -5.94
C GLY A 274 15.59 -14.72 -6.15
N GLY A 275 14.74 -13.68 -6.20
CA GLY A 275 13.30 -13.81 -6.46
C GLY A 275 12.50 -14.22 -5.24
N HIS A 276 11.19 -13.97 -5.25
CA HIS A 276 10.33 -14.31 -4.11
C HIS A 276 9.32 -15.43 -4.42
N GLN A 277 9.35 -16.01 -5.62
CA GLN A 277 8.56 -17.19 -6.05
C GLN A 277 7.04 -17.14 -5.78
N LYS A 278 6.47 -16.05 -5.27
CA LYS A 278 5.04 -15.93 -4.97
C LYS A 278 4.22 -15.63 -6.23
N PHE A 279 4.84 -15.05 -7.26
CA PHE A 279 4.24 -14.78 -8.57
C PHE A 279 4.63 -15.82 -9.62
N ILE A 280 4.40 -17.11 -9.30
CA ILE A 280 4.66 -18.25 -10.22
C ILE A 280 3.85 -18.13 -11.53
N PHE A 281 2.80 -17.31 -11.53
CA PHE A 281 1.83 -17.21 -12.63
C PHE A 281 2.41 -16.71 -13.95
N ASN A 282 3.59 -16.07 -13.95
CA ASN A 282 4.21 -15.50 -15.16
C ASN A 282 5.59 -16.08 -15.50
N GLU A 283 5.85 -17.35 -15.13
CA GLU A 283 7.14 -18.00 -15.35
C GLU A 283 7.56 -18.01 -16.84
N GLU A 284 6.61 -18.16 -17.77
CA GLU A 284 6.88 -18.10 -19.21
C GLU A 284 7.44 -16.74 -19.64
N TYR A 285 6.87 -15.64 -19.15
CA TYR A 285 7.36 -14.29 -19.42
C TYR A 285 8.74 -14.06 -18.81
N ILE A 286 8.97 -14.53 -17.59
CA ILE A 286 10.26 -14.40 -16.91
C ILE A 286 11.34 -15.19 -17.67
N GLN A 287 11.04 -16.40 -18.13
CA GLN A 287 11.97 -17.20 -18.94
C GLN A 287 12.28 -16.53 -20.27
N TYR A 288 11.28 -15.95 -20.92
CA TYR A 288 11.46 -15.21 -22.16
C TYR A 288 12.34 -13.98 -21.96
N TYR A 289 12.13 -13.19 -20.90
CA TYR A 289 13.00 -12.08 -20.54
C TYR A 289 14.43 -12.52 -20.26
N ASN A 290 14.63 -13.63 -19.55
CA ASN A 290 15.96 -14.20 -19.33
C ASN A 290 16.66 -14.56 -20.64
N GLN A 291 15.97 -15.23 -21.56
CA GLN A 291 16.52 -15.56 -22.87
C GLN A 291 16.94 -14.29 -23.63
N LYS A 292 16.07 -13.28 -23.66
CA LYS A 292 16.30 -12.06 -24.42
C LYS A 292 17.42 -11.21 -23.83
N ALA A 293 17.54 -11.16 -22.51
CA ALA A 293 18.65 -10.52 -21.82
C ALA A 293 19.99 -11.26 -22.05
N GLN A 294 19.98 -12.58 -22.23
CA GLN A 294 21.18 -13.34 -22.62
C GLN A 294 21.60 -13.07 -24.08
N GLU A 295 20.64 -12.97 -24.99
CA GLU A 295 20.86 -12.65 -26.40
C GLU A 295 21.32 -11.19 -26.59
N SER A 296 20.86 -10.28 -25.75
CA SER A 296 21.16 -8.85 -25.80
C SER A 296 21.37 -8.27 -24.40
N PRO A 297 22.61 -8.34 -23.86
CA PRO A 297 22.90 -7.94 -22.47
C PRO A 297 22.61 -6.47 -22.11
N ASN A 298 22.45 -5.61 -23.12
CA ASN A 298 22.15 -4.18 -22.95
C ASN A 298 20.67 -3.85 -23.22
N ILE A 299 19.80 -4.86 -23.32
CA ILE A 299 18.37 -4.63 -23.53
C ILE A 299 17.78 -3.85 -22.36
N THR A 300 17.06 -2.78 -22.66
CA THR A 300 16.46 -1.91 -21.66
C THR A 300 15.18 -2.51 -21.07
N PRO A 301 14.75 -2.08 -19.87
CA PRO A 301 13.46 -2.50 -19.31
C PRO A 301 12.28 -2.20 -20.25
N LYS A 302 12.34 -1.08 -20.96
CA LYS A 302 11.33 -0.66 -21.95
C LYS A 302 11.30 -1.60 -23.16
N GLU A 303 12.46 -1.96 -23.69
CA GLU A 303 12.55 -2.92 -24.79
C GLU A 303 12.04 -4.29 -24.36
N LEU A 304 12.45 -4.79 -23.19
CA LEU A 304 11.93 -6.05 -22.62
C LEU A 304 10.40 -6.01 -22.50
N PHE A 305 9.83 -4.92 -21.97
CA PHE A 305 8.39 -4.74 -21.92
C PHE A 305 7.77 -4.91 -23.32
N PHE A 306 8.20 -4.16 -24.33
CA PHE A 306 7.58 -4.24 -25.66
C PHE A 306 7.75 -5.57 -26.41
N LEU A 307 8.64 -6.47 -25.98
CA LEU A 307 8.76 -7.77 -26.64
C LEU A 307 7.48 -8.60 -26.55
N LEU A 308 6.77 -8.52 -25.43
CA LEU A 308 5.53 -9.30 -25.21
C LEU A 308 4.29 -8.61 -25.77
N THR A 309 4.29 -7.28 -25.90
CA THR A 309 3.15 -6.56 -26.51
C THR A 309 3.07 -6.84 -28.02
N ASN A 310 4.20 -6.88 -28.71
CA ASN A 310 4.26 -7.11 -30.15
C ASN A 310 3.90 -8.55 -30.56
N GLU A 311 4.07 -9.53 -29.66
CA GLU A 311 3.63 -10.92 -29.90
C GLU A 311 2.13 -11.12 -29.66
N ASN A 312 1.52 -10.34 -28.76
CA ASN A 312 0.08 -10.37 -28.50
C ASN A 312 -0.74 -9.66 -29.59
N ASP A 313 -0.19 -8.62 -30.22
CA ASP A 313 -0.81 -7.95 -31.39
C ASP A 313 -0.66 -8.76 -32.70
N ALA A 314 0.16 -9.81 -32.70
CA ALA A 314 0.42 -10.68 -33.86
C ALA A 314 -0.40 -11.99 -33.85
N LYS A 315 -1.28 -12.19 -32.85
CA LYS A 315 -2.25 -13.30 -32.74
C LYS A 315 -3.67 -12.81 -32.96
#